data_AF-A0A0W0SBS8-F1
#
_entry.id   AF-A0A0W0SBS8-F1
#
_cell.length_a   1.000
_cell.length_b   1.000
_cell.length_c   1.000
_cell.angle_alpha   90.00
_cell.angle_beta   90.00
_cell.angle_gamma   90.00
#
_symmetry.space_group_name_H-M   'P 1'
#
loop_
_entity.id
_entity.type
_entity.pdbx_description
1 polymer ?
#
loop_
_entity_poly.entity_id
_entity_poly.type
_entity_poly.pdbx_seq_one_letter_code
_entity_poly.pdbx_strand_id
1 'polypeptide(L)'
;METNEHKNAGDQIRIQTLGNRYLKGSKNLSPENTNNLRLKMMQEVDGIPVPLEMKLSAGDIVALAGDYYTKAGWWEQLQIPAKTGDGTQENERLLHTPVMQAETDAFKQAFDDLASPAVTKSAISRIFAIDGSRFIPSLLKQLIYAVTVKEYGAKLASNEDHFAPWSLRGYIVGHQSALDMAETAYYCHQIAEGKMSKEDKKIPQEIRDRLAKILQQIAIDPAKYKLVPESKEGKLTEKELFTELGHRFHAMAVARDLFAMHFYSDHFAGGHLSRMGEMRKLLPKEFGVLGSILVNTMHNEDNKDSVAVTNSFQPLSREQDMIKEDSQAYGDGTYFNHENDANANMLINGMDNSLGDIARLMKTGEKRESVEYGGLEFLPQINYKVSQPQPLLIQDPNDKKIYFRSDVKHIKMLSPNEYTETTKNPSLHGYQELTPTKAFWLVVKLWLFPFYYSPQVELSKKEQAKIRDVEQENESENRQTDVQQSKLSPNPIPQSESHLSMMGKWRKTTTSHSIAKQSFLAGPQKGNPEETISPENGAVYSQINH
;
A
#
# COMPACT_ATOMS: atom_id res chain seq x y z
N MET A 1 3.45 5.30 -3.73
CA MET A 1 4.46 4.24 -4.01
C MET A 1 4.44 3.92 -5.49
N GLU A 2 5.49 3.27 -6.02
CA GLU A 2 5.52 2.87 -7.44
C GLU A 2 4.73 1.58 -7.68
N THR A 3 4.15 1.42 -8.88
CA THR A 3 3.31 0.26 -9.26
C THR A 3 3.96 -1.10 -8.95
N ASN A 4 5.26 -1.27 -9.24
CA ASN A 4 5.95 -2.53 -8.96
C ASN A 4 6.19 -2.79 -7.46
N GLU A 5 6.28 -1.73 -6.65
CA GLU A 5 6.44 -1.84 -5.20
C GLU A 5 5.13 -2.30 -4.56
N HIS A 6 4.01 -1.69 -4.95
CA HIS A 6 2.66 -2.16 -4.60
C HIS A 6 2.48 -3.63 -4.95
N LYS A 7 2.88 -4.01 -6.17
CA LYS A 7 2.78 -5.38 -6.64
C LYS A 7 3.59 -6.33 -5.76
N ASN A 8 4.84 -5.97 -5.47
CA ASN A 8 5.71 -6.82 -4.69
C ASN A 8 5.20 -6.97 -3.24
N ALA A 9 4.82 -5.87 -2.60
CA ALA A 9 4.24 -5.90 -1.25
C ALA A 9 2.99 -6.80 -1.21
N GLY A 10 2.07 -6.63 -2.16
CA GLY A 10 0.85 -7.46 -2.24
C GLY A 10 1.13 -8.94 -2.51
N ASP A 11 2.13 -9.27 -3.33
CA ASP A 11 2.53 -10.65 -3.61
C ASP A 11 3.15 -11.37 -2.39
N GLN A 12 3.61 -10.62 -1.39
CA GLN A 12 4.16 -11.16 -0.15
C GLN A 12 3.11 -11.45 0.94
N ILE A 13 1.88 -10.95 0.78
CA ILE A 13 0.78 -11.12 1.73
C ILE A 13 0.38 -12.60 1.89
N ARG A 14 0.08 -13.02 3.12
CA ARG A 14 -0.37 -14.38 3.43
C ARG A 14 -1.62 -14.37 4.33
N ILE A 15 -2.64 -15.07 3.88
CA ILE A 15 -3.91 -15.30 4.59
C ILE A 15 -4.25 -16.78 4.69
N GLN A 16 -5.12 -17.11 5.64
CA GLN A 16 -5.82 -18.38 5.63
C GLN A 16 -6.99 -18.31 4.64
N THR A 17 -6.98 -19.13 3.59
CA THR A 17 -8.03 -19.12 2.55
C THR A 17 -9.34 -19.78 2.99
N LEU A 18 -9.35 -20.46 4.14
CA LEU A 18 -10.52 -21.14 4.73
C LEU A 18 -11.24 -22.09 3.77
N GLY A 19 -10.49 -22.75 2.88
CA GLY A 19 -11.06 -23.70 1.92
C GLY A 19 -11.84 -23.06 0.77
N ASN A 20 -11.84 -21.73 0.66
CA ASN A 20 -12.57 -21.01 -0.37
C ASN A 20 -12.03 -21.33 -1.78
N ARG A 21 -12.88 -21.89 -2.65
CA ARG A 21 -12.50 -22.30 -4.02
C ARG A 21 -12.06 -21.16 -4.94
N TYR A 22 -12.41 -19.92 -4.60
CA TYR A 22 -12.03 -18.73 -5.36
C TYR A 22 -10.69 -18.14 -4.92
N LEU A 23 -10.11 -18.62 -3.82
CA LEU A 23 -8.82 -18.21 -3.29
C LEU A 23 -7.80 -19.35 -3.45
N LYS A 24 -6.60 -19.05 -3.93
CA LYS A 24 -5.51 -20.00 -4.15
C LYS A 24 -4.17 -19.43 -3.69
N GLY A 25 -3.20 -20.32 -3.45
CA GLY A 25 -1.90 -19.93 -2.91
C GLY A 25 -1.96 -19.69 -1.40
N SER A 26 -1.04 -18.89 -0.89
CA SER A 26 -0.94 -18.52 0.53
C SER A 26 -0.91 -19.72 1.48
N LYS A 27 -0.17 -20.78 1.10
CA LYS A 27 -0.13 -22.04 1.86
C LYS A 27 0.83 -21.99 3.04
N ASN A 28 1.87 -21.17 2.93
CA ASN A 28 2.93 -21.00 3.93
C ASN A 28 3.62 -19.65 3.70
N LEU A 29 4.67 -19.35 4.48
CA LEU A 29 5.42 -18.10 4.39
C LEU A 29 6.44 -18.06 3.25
N SER A 30 6.48 -19.06 2.36
CA SER A 30 7.41 -19.07 1.22
C SER A 30 7.18 -17.86 0.32
N PRO A 31 8.25 -17.16 -0.12
CA PRO A 31 8.16 -16.02 -1.02
C PRO A 31 7.99 -16.43 -2.50
N GLU A 32 7.97 -17.72 -2.81
CA GLU A 32 7.85 -18.22 -4.19
C GLU A 32 6.57 -17.73 -4.87
N ASN A 33 6.67 -17.31 -6.14
CA ASN A 33 5.55 -16.79 -6.95
C ASN A 33 4.38 -17.79 -7.10
N THR A 34 4.67 -19.09 -6.96
CA THR A 34 3.66 -20.16 -6.96
C THR A 34 2.80 -20.18 -5.70
N ASN A 35 3.28 -19.55 -4.64
CA ASN A 35 2.62 -19.41 -3.35
C ASN A 35 1.91 -18.06 -3.17
N ASN A 36 2.02 -17.12 -4.11
CA ASN A 36 1.29 -15.84 -4.04
C ASN A 36 -0.22 -16.10 -3.90
N LEU A 37 -0.88 -15.32 -3.05
CA LEU A 37 -2.33 -15.30 -2.97
C LEU A 37 -2.89 -14.91 -4.35
N ARG A 38 -3.79 -15.74 -4.88
CA ARG A 38 -4.48 -15.49 -6.16
C ARG A 38 -5.97 -15.67 -5.94
N LEU A 39 -6.75 -14.77 -6.52
CA LEU A 39 -8.21 -14.86 -6.47
C LEU A 39 -8.86 -14.73 -7.84
N LYS A 40 -10.00 -15.42 -8.00
CA LYS A 40 -10.93 -15.17 -9.11
C LYS A 40 -11.71 -13.91 -8.76
N MET A 41 -11.55 -12.85 -9.56
CA MET A 41 -12.20 -11.57 -9.29
C MET A 41 -13.73 -11.70 -9.34
N MET A 42 -14.41 -10.88 -8.54
CA MET A 42 -15.87 -10.86 -8.43
C MET A 42 -16.38 -9.48 -8.79
N GLN A 43 -17.39 -9.41 -9.64
CA GLN A 43 -18.20 -8.18 -9.82
C GLN A 43 -19.45 -8.26 -8.94
N GLU A 44 -20.02 -7.13 -8.52
CA GLU A 44 -21.31 -7.09 -7.83
C GLU A 44 -22.45 -6.91 -8.85
N VAL A 45 -23.43 -7.82 -8.85
CA VAL A 45 -24.65 -7.72 -9.68
C VAL A 45 -25.85 -7.81 -8.75
N ASP A 46 -26.63 -6.72 -8.64
CA ASP A 46 -27.76 -6.59 -7.70
C ASP A 46 -27.43 -6.91 -6.24
N GLY A 47 -26.19 -6.61 -5.80
CA GLY A 47 -25.72 -6.94 -4.46
C GLY A 47 -25.18 -8.38 -4.29
N ILE A 48 -25.16 -9.17 -5.38
CA ILE A 48 -24.67 -10.55 -5.40
C ILE A 48 -23.29 -10.59 -6.08
N PRO A 49 -22.25 -11.09 -5.40
CA PRO A 49 -20.96 -11.37 -6.01
C PRO A 49 -21.07 -12.41 -7.14
N VAL A 50 -20.57 -12.07 -8.32
CA VAL A 50 -20.56 -12.94 -9.50
C VAL A 50 -19.12 -13.10 -10.01
N PRO A 51 -18.63 -14.34 -10.22
CA PRO A 51 -17.26 -14.55 -10.65
C PRO A 51 -17.01 -14.06 -12.08
N LEU A 52 -15.88 -13.36 -12.24
CA LEU A 52 -15.27 -12.96 -13.50
C LEU A 52 -14.24 -14.00 -13.92
N GLU A 53 -13.98 -14.17 -15.22
CA GLU A 53 -12.94 -15.11 -15.69
C GLU A 53 -11.52 -14.69 -15.31
N MET A 54 -11.34 -13.40 -14.98
CA MET A 54 -10.08 -12.84 -14.55
C MET A 54 -9.62 -13.42 -13.21
N LYS A 55 -8.35 -13.81 -13.16
CA LYS A 55 -7.65 -14.25 -11.95
C LYS A 55 -6.42 -13.38 -11.77
N LEU A 56 -6.29 -12.76 -10.62
CA LEU A 56 -5.22 -11.83 -10.26
C LEU A 56 -4.49 -12.35 -9.02
N SER A 57 -3.20 -12.07 -8.91
CA SER A 57 -2.54 -12.18 -7.60
C SER A 57 -2.97 -11.03 -6.69
N ALA A 58 -2.70 -11.16 -5.39
CA ALA A 58 -2.85 -10.05 -4.45
C ALA A 58 -2.03 -8.84 -4.91
N GLY A 59 -0.77 -9.05 -5.29
CA GLY A 59 0.07 -8.00 -5.87
C GLY A 59 -0.53 -7.32 -7.09
N ASP A 60 -1.10 -8.10 -8.03
CA ASP A 60 -1.76 -7.52 -9.19
C ASP A 60 -2.92 -6.58 -8.78
N ILE A 61 -3.70 -6.93 -7.76
CA ILE A 61 -4.84 -6.09 -7.32
C ILE A 61 -4.35 -4.81 -6.66
N VAL A 62 -3.39 -4.90 -5.72
CA VAL A 62 -2.83 -3.72 -5.03
C VAL A 62 -2.18 -2.76 -6.02
N ALA A 63 -1.47 -3.28 -7.02
CA ALA A 63 -0.76 -2.46 -8.01
C ALA A 63 -1.67 -1.82 -9.07
N LEU A 64 -2.83 -2.42 -9.35
CA LEU A 64 -3.75 -1.95 -10.37
C LEU A 64 -4.82 -1.00 -9.83
N ALA A 65 -5.19 -1.17 -8.56
CA ALA A 65 -6.05 -0.24 -7.83
C ALA A 65 -5.41 1.15 -7.75
N GLY A 66 -6.23 2.20 -7.68
CA GLY A 66 -5.77 3.60 -7.63
C GLY A 66 -5.17 4.08 -8.97
N ASP A 67 -4.02 3.57 -9.36
CA ASP A 67 -3.24 4.05 -10.50
C ASP A 67 -3.93 3.87 -11.86
N TYR A 68 -4.51 2.68 -12.10
CA TYR A 68 -4.96 2.28 -13.44
C TYR A 68 -6.45 1.97 -13.50
N TYR A 69 -6.98 1.37 -12.43
CA TYR A 69 -8.39 0.98 -12.34
C TYR A 69 -8.98 1.54 -11.05
N THR A 70 -9.52 2.75 -11.18
CA THR A 70 -10.30 3.44 -10.17
C THR A 70 -11.16 4.51 -10.85
N LYS A 71 -12.26 4.89 -10.22
CA LYS A 71 -13.07 5.99 -10.70
C LYS A 71 -12.39 7.32 -10.34
N ALA A 72 -12.07 8.14 -11.34
CA ALA A 72 -11.46 9.45 -11.10
C ALA A 72 -12.35 10.31 -10.18
N GLY A 73 -11.72 10.98 -9.19
CA GLY A 73 -12.42 11.87 -8.26
C GLY A 73 -13.34 11.20 -7.25
N TRP A 74 -13.31 9.87 -7.10
CA TRP A 74 -14.14 9.18 -6.10
C TRP A 74 -13.87 9.67 -4.65
N TRP A 75 -12.64 10.13 -4.41
CA TRP A 75 -12.19 10.66 -3.12
C TRP A 75 -12.94 11.92 -2.67
N GLU A 76 -13.55 12.67 -3.60
CA GLU A 76 -14.31 13.89 -3.27
C GLU A 76 -15.54 13.59 -2.39
N GLN A 77 -15.99 12.33 -2.38
CA GLN A 77 -17.10 11.87 -1.54
C GLN A 77 -16.63 11.49 -0.13
N LEU A 78 -15.32 11.40 0.12
CA LEU A 78 -14.75 11.00 1.40
C LEU A 78 -14.84 12.14 2.41
N GLN A 79 -15.29 11.81 3.62
CA GLN A 79 -15.43 12.77 4.69
C GLN A 79 -14.12 12.90 5.47
N ILE A 80 -13.50 14.09 5.38
CA ILE A 80 -12.32 14.45 6.14
C ILE A 80 -12.70 15.45 7.24
N PRO A 81 -12.37 15.21 8.52
CA PRO A 81 -12.60 16.15 9.61
C PRO A 81 -11.94 17.50 9.37
N ALA A 82 -12.50 18.57 9.95
CA ALA A 82 -11.88 19.88 9.90
C ALA A 82 -10.53 19.88 10.63
N LYS A 83 -9.54 20.56 10.03
CA LYS A 83 -8.20 20.71 10.59
C LYS A 83 -8.21 21.46 11.93
N THR A 84 -7.35 21.00 12.83
CA THR A 84 -7.06 21.63 14.11
C THR A 84 -5.61 22.14 14.19
N GLY A 85 -4.74 21.70 13.28
CA GLY A 85 -3.31 21.96 13.35
C GLY A 85 -2.54 20.97 14.25
N ASP A 86 -3.24 19.98 14.83
CA ASP A 86 -2.65 18.86 15.55
C ASP A 86 -2.95 17.57 14.78
N GLY A 87 -1.96 17.06 14.04
CA GLY A 87 -2.11 15.87 13.22
C GLY A 87 -2.52 14.62 13.99
N THR A 88 -2.21 14.54 15.29
CA THR A 88 -2.64 13.39 16.13
C THR A 88 -4.14 13.45 16.37
N GLN A 89 -4.65 14.63 16.76
CA GLN A 89 -6.09 14.82 16.98
C GLN A 89 -6.89 14.70 15.68
N GLU A 90 -6.34 15.15 14.55
CA GLU A 90 -6.97 15.01 13.24
C GLU A 90 -7.14 13.54 12.85
N ASN A 91 -6.11 12.72 13.06
CA ASN A 91 -6.16 11.29 12.77
C ASN A 91 -7.13 10.56 13.70
N GLU A 92 -7.07 10.80 15.01
CA GLU A 92 -8.04 10.25 15.96
C GLU A 92 -9.49 10.55 15.54
N ARG A 93 -9.78 11.81 15.17
CA ARG A 93 -11.10 12.18 14.66
C ARG A 93 -11.46 11.44 13.37
N LEU A 94 -10.50 11.26 12.46
CA LEU A 94 -10.73 10.55 11.20
C LEU A 94 -11.08 9.08 11.44
N LEU A 95 -10.37 8.42 12.36
CA LEU A 95 -10.65 7.02 12.73
C LEU A 95 -12.04 6.86 13.36
N HIS A 96 -12.44 7.80 14.21
CA HIS A 96 -13.74 7.81 14.87
C HIS A 96 -14.90 8.33 14.00
N THR A 97 -14.62 8.84 12.80
CA THR A 97 -15.65 9.34 11.89
C THR A 97 -16.40 8.15 11.27
N PRO A 98 -17.73 8.01 11.47
CA PRO A 98 -18.49 6.91 10.88
C PRO A 98 -18.40 6.89 9.35
N VAL A 99 -18.37 5.70 8.76
CA VAL A 99 -18.41 5.56 7.28
C VAL A 99 -19.83 5.81 6.78
N MET A 100 -19.97 6.77 5.88
CA MET A 100 -21.26 7.14 5.29
C MET A 100 -21.58 6.28 4.07
N GLN A 101 -22.87 6.06 3.79
CA GLN A 101 -23.29 5.27 2.62
C GLN A 101 -22.75 5.83 1.30
N ALA A 102 -22.68 7.16 1.16
CA ALA A 102 -22.11 7.82 -0.02
C ALA A 102 -20.63 7.47 -0.23
N GLU A 103 -19.85 7.32 0.84
CA GLU A 103 -18.45 6.90 0.78
C GLU A 103 -18.34 5.44 0.35
N THR A 104 -19.17 4.56 0.93
CA THR A 104 -19.26 3.16 0.54
C THR A 104 -19.63 3.00 -0.94
N ASP A 105 -20.58 3.80 -1.44
CA ASP A 105 -21.00 3.78 -2.83
C ASP A 105 -19.91 4.32 -3.77
N ALA A 106 -19.15 5.34 -3.34
CA ALA A 106 -18.01 5.87 -4.08
C ALA A 106 -16.88 4.83 -4.19
N PHE A 107 -16.53 4.19 -3.07
CA PHE A 107 -15.53 3.12 -3.04
C PHE A 107 -15.95 1.94 -3.93
N LYS A 108 -17.22 1.52 -3.88
CA LYS A 108 -17.73 0.46 -4.75
C LYS A 108 -17.56 0.80 -6.22
N GLN A 109 -17.90 2.01 -6.63
CA GLN A 109 -17.70 2.46 -8.02
C GLN A 109 -16.22 2.47 -8.42
N ALA A 110 -15.32 2.86 -7.51
CA ALA A 110 -13.88 2.78 -7.74
C ALA A 110 -13.40 1.33 -7.89
N PHE A 111 -13.85 0.42 -7.02
CA PHE A 111 -13.55 -1.00 -7.09
C PHE A 111 -14.09 -1.66 -8.37
N ASP A 112 -15.31 -1.30 -8.79
CA ASP A 112 -15.99 -1.87 -9.96
C ASP A 112 -15.24 -1.58 -11.27
N ASP A 113 -14.46 -0.51 -11.34
CA ASP A 113 -13.57 -0.23 -12.48
C ASP A 113 -12.50 -1.34 -12.66
N LEU A 114 -11.95 -1.89 -11.56
CA LEU A 114 -11.06 -3.05 -11.60
C LEU A 114 -11.85 -4.36 -11.72
N ALA A 115 -12.97 -4.47 -11.00
CA ALA A 115 -13.84 -5.62 -10.99
C ALA A 115 -14.84 -5.62 -12.17
N SER A 116 -14.35 -5.28 -13.37
CA SER A 116 -15.17 -5.19 -14.58
C SER A 116 -14.84 -6.30 -15.59
N PRO A 117 -15.84 -6.84 -16.31
CA PRO A 117 -15.61 -7.74 -17.46
C PRO A 117 -14.75 -7.12 -18.57
N ALA A 118 -14.65 -5.78 -18.61
CA ALA A 118 -13.82 -5.06 -19.59
C ALA A 118 -12.32 -5.16 -19.29
N VAL A 119 -11.93 -5.53 -18.07
CA VAL A 119 -10.52 -5.68 -17.69
C VAL A 119 -10.01 -7.02 -18.21
N THR A 120 -8.94 -6.97 -19.01
CA THR A 120 -8.36 -8.16 -19.66
C THR A 120 -6.92 -8.39 -19.23
N LYS A 121 -6.48 -9.66 -19.26
CA LYS A 121 -5.08 -10.02 -19.02
C LYS A 121 -4.11 -9.33 -19.98
N SER A 122 -4.52 -9.12 -21.24
CA SER A 122 -3.69 -8.43 -22.22
C SER A 122 -3.50 -6.96 -21.87
N ALA A 123 -4.54 -6.28 -21.38
CA ALA A 123 -4.44 -4.89 -20.93
C ALA A 123 -3.51 -4.79 -19.71
N ILE A 124 -3.68 -5.66 -18.72
CA ILE A 124 -2.82 -5.72 -17.52
C ILE A 124 -1.35 -5.99 -17.89
N SER A 125 -1.11 -6.99 -18.76
CA SER A 125 0.26 -7.33 -19.19
C SER A 125 0.92 -6.16 -19.92
N ARG A 126 0.15 -5.39 -20.70
CA ARG A 126 0.62 -4.18 -21.37
C ARG A 126 0.97 -3.09 -20.37
N ILE A 127 0.15 -2.89 -19.32
CA ILE A 127 0.44 -1.93 -18.24
C ILE A 127 1.80 -2.27 -17.59
N PHE A 128 1.98 -3.50 -17.12
CA PHE A 128 3.25 -3.90 -16.49
C PHE A 128 4.45 -3.86 -17.45
N ALA A 129 4.25 -4.12 -18.74
CA ALA A 129 5.32 -3.99 -19.74
C ALA A 129 5.74 -2.54 -19.98
N ILE A 130 4.80 -1.59 -19.96
CA ILE A 130 5.09 -0.15 -20.05
C ILE A 130 5.81 0.30 -18.78
N ASP A 131 5.28 -0.12 -17.63
CA ASP A 131 5.80 0.26 -16.31
C ASP A 131 7.26 -0.20 -16.12
N GLY A 132 7.51 -1.49 -16.35
CA GLY A 132 8.84 -2.09 -16.22
C GLY A 132 9.86 -1.67 -17.29
N SER A 133 9.44 -0.93 -18.33
CA SER A 133 10.36 -0.49 -19.38
C SER A 133 11.26 0.64 -18.91
N ARG A 134 12.56 0.38 -18.83
CA ARG A 134 13.59 1.40 -18.55
C ARG A 134 13.91 2.29 -19.76
N PHE A 135 13.50 1.87 -20.96
CA PHE A 135 13.85 2.54 -22.22
C PHE A 135 12.79 3.54 -22.68
N ILE A 136 11.58 3.51 -22.11
CA ILE A 136 10.52 4.46 -22.44
C ILE A 136 10.60 5.62 -21.44
N PRO A 137 10.85 6.86 -21.91
CA PRO A 137 10.84 8.03 -21.03
C PRO A 137 9.49 8.22 -20.34
N SER A 138 9.48 8.77 -19.13
CA SER A 138 8.26 8.92 -18.30
C SER A 138 7.11 9.64 -19.04
N LEU A 139 7.39 10.74 -19.75
CA LEU A 139 6.38 11.46 -20.55
C LEU A 139 5.76 10.57 -21.65
N LEU A 140 6.58 9.72 -22.27
CA LEU A 140 6.09 8.78 -23.28
C LEU A 140 5.28 7.65 -22.63
N LYS A 141 5.65 7.18 -21.42
CA LYS A 141 4.82 6.23 -20.65
C LYS A 141 3.45 6.81 -20.37
N GLN A 142 3.37 8.04 -19.88
CA GLN A 142 2.09 8.73 -19.62
C GLN A 142 1.23 8.85 -20.87
N LEU A 143 1.83 9.18 -22.02
CA LEU A 143 1.11 9.25 -23.29
C LEU A 143 0.60 7.88 -23.75
N ILE A 144 1.40 6.82 -23.56
CA ILE A 144 0.95 5.45 -23.84
C ILE A 144 -0.20 5.07 -22.90
N TYR A 145 -0.10 5.37 -21.61
CA TYR A 145 -1.18 5.11 -20.67
C TYR A 145 -2.47 5.84 -21.01
N ALA A 146 -2.39 7.11 -21.44
CA ALA A 146 -3.54 7.89 -21.87
C ALA A 146 -4.34 7.24 -23.02
N VAL A 147 -3.69 6.43 -23.87
CA VAL A 147 -4.36 5.69 -24.95
C VAL A 147 -4.72 4.24 -24.58
N THR A 148 -4.12 3.67 -23.54
CA THR A 148 -4.35 2.26 -23.14
C THR A 148 -5.29 2.10 -21.96
N VAL A 149 -5.34 3.09 -21.08
CA VAL A 149 -6.10 3.04 -19.82
C VAL A 149 -7.23 4.05 -19.91
N LYS A 150 -8.45 3.56 -19.68
CA LYS A 150 -9.66 4.37 -19.76
C LYS A 150 -9.57 5.53 -18.77
N GLU A 151 -9.76 6.76 -19.26
CA GLU A 151 -9.81 7.98 -18.44
C GLU A 151 -8.53 8.22 -17.61
N TYR A 152 -7.37 7.71 -18.06
CA TYR A 152 -6.12 7.84 -17.32
C TYR A 152 -5.72 9.29 -17.02
N GLY A 153 -5.94 10.21 -17.96
CA GLY A 153 -5.68 11.63 -17.73
C GLY A 153 -6.54 12.23 -16.62
N ALA A 154 -7.79 11.79 -16.47
CA ALA A 154 -8.66 12.23 -15.38
C ALA A 154 -8.23 11.64 -14.03
N LYS A 155 -7.78 10.37 -14.02
CA LYS A 155 -7.20 9.72 -12.83
C LYS A 155 -5.95 10.46 -12.35
N LEU A 156 -5.01 10.77 -13.27
CA LEU A 156 -3.81 11.53 -12.94
C LEU A 156 -4.09 12.94 -12.42
N ALA A 157 -5.14 13.58 -12.93
CA ALA A 157 -5.53 14.93 -12.52
C ALA A 157 -6.29 14.97 -11.19
N SER A 158 -6.84 13.83 -10.75
CA SER A 158 -7.68 13.71 -9.56
C SER A 158 -7.23 12.48 -8.75
N ASN A 159 -6.05 12.62 -8.16
CA ASN A 159 -5.32 11.55 -7.47
C ASN A 159 -5.09 11.84 -5.98
N GLU A 160 -5.86 12.74 -5.38
CA GLU A 160 -5.73 13.13 -3.98
C GLU A 160 -5.96 11.94 -3.02
N ASP A 161 -6.67 10.90 -3.44
CA ASP A 161 -6.82 9.62 -2.74
C ASP A 161 -5.50 8.88 -2.47
N HIS A 162 -4.43 9.19 -3.16
CA HIS A 162 -3.10 8.62 -2.87
C HIS A 162 -2.40 9.30 -1.69
N PHE A 163 -2.94 10.42 -1.19
CA PHE A 163 -2.29 11.27 -0.20
C PHE A 163 -3.11 11.35 1.08
N ALA A 164 -2.43 11.32 2.23
CA ALA A 164 -3.09 11.54 3.50
C ALA A 164 -3.64 12.98 3.57
N PRO A 165 -4.84 13.19 4.14
CA PRO A 165 -5.66 12.21 4.88
C PRO A 165 -6.62 11.35 4.04
N TRP A 166 -6.77 11.62 2.74
CA TRP A 166 -7.73 10.90 1.89
C TRP A 166 -7.38 9.43 1.71
N SER A 167 -6.10 9.10 1.55
CA SER A 167 -5.66 7.70 1.45
C SER A 167 -6.02 6.90 2.70
N LEU A 168 -5.88 7.48 3.89
CA LEU A 168 -6.27 6.82 5.15
C LEU A 168 -7.78 6.60 5.18
N ARG A 169 -8.56 7.63 4.82
CA ARG A 169 -10.01 7.48 4.75
C ARG A 169 -10.44 6.45 3.71
N GLY A 170 -9.77 6.42 2.56
CA GLY A 170 -9.99 5.43 1.50
C GLY A 170 -9.71 4.00 1.98
N TYR A 171 -8.64 3.80 2.75
CA TYR A 171 -8.38 2.53 3.43
C TYR A 171 -9.50 2.17 4.42
N ILE A 172 -9.91 3.09 5.30
CA ILE A 172 -10.97 2.85 6.30
C ILE A 172 -12.28 2.42 5.61
N VAL A 173 -12.72 3.18 4.61
CA VAL A 173 -13.96 2.91 3.87
C VAL A 173 -13.87 1.58 3.11
N GLY A 174 -12.73 1.32 2.47
CA GLY A 174 -12.51 0.07 1.74
C GLY A 174 -12.46 -1.16 2.64
N HIS A 175 -11.78 -1.06 3.79
CA HIS A 175 -11.68 -2.12 4.79
C HIS A 175 -13.05 -2.39 5.44
N GLN A 176 -13.82 -1.34 5.78
CA GLN A 176 -15.20 -1.49 6.24
C GLN A 176 -16.04 -2.25 5.20
N SER A 177 -15.94 -1.88 3.93
CA SER A 177 -16.65 -2.56 2.83
C SER A 177 -16.26 -4.04 2.73
N ALA A 178 -14.99 -4.37 2.98
CA ALA A 178 -14.51 -5.74 3.03
C ALA A 178 -15.10 -6.51 4.22
N LEU A 179 -15.11 -5.92 5.42
CA LEU A 179 -15.71 -6.51 6.61
C LEU A 179 -17.23 -6.74 6.46
N ASP A 180 -17.96 -5.84 5.81
CA ASP A 180 -19.39 -6.03 5.50
C ASP A 180 -19.63 -7.27 4.61
N MET A 181 -18.73 -7.50 3.64
CA MET A 181 -18.80 -8.70 2.80
C MET A 181 -18.44 -9.96 3.59
N ALA A 182 -17.39 -9.90 4.42
CA ALA A 182 -16.97 -11.01 5.27
C ALA A 182 -18.04 -11.39 6.31
N GLU A 183 -18.75 -10.41 6.87
CA GLU A 183 -19.87 -10.63 7.79
C GLU A 183 -21.01 -11.38 7.08
N THR A 184 -21.35 -10.95 5.86
CA THR A 184 -22.33 -11.66 5.04
C THR A 184 -21.88 -13.10 4.74
N ALA A 185 -20.58 -13.30 4.45
CA ALA A 185 -20.01 -14.62 4.21
C ALA A 185 -20.07 -15.54 5.44
N TYR A 186 -19.75 -15.01 6.63
CA TYR A 186 -19.82 -15.73 7.90
C TYR A 186 -21.22 -16.29 8.12
N TYR A 187 -22.26 -15.45 8.03
CA TYR A 187 -23.64 -15.92 8.22
C TYR A 187 -24.07 -16.92 7.14
N CYS A 188 -23.64 -16.76 5.89
CA CYS A 188 -23.87 -17.77 4.86
C CYS A 188 -23.28 -19.13 5.24
N HIS A 189 -22.05 -19.17 5.75
CA HIS A 189 -21.43 -20.42 6.19
C HIS A 189 -22.15 -21.04 7.40
N GLN A 190 -22.54 -20.22 8.38
CA GLN A 190 -23.27 -20.71 9.55
C GLN A 190 -24.64 -21.33 9.18
N ILE A 191 -25.33 -20.76 8.19
CA ILE A 191 -26.58 -21.31 7.64
C ILE A 191 -26.29 -22.61 6.87
N ALA A 192 -25.29 -22.63 6.00
CA ALA A 192 -24.92 -23.82 5.22
C ALA A 192 -24.50 -25.02 6.09
N GLU A 193 -23.87 -24.76 7.23
CA GLU A 193 -23.48 -25.76 8.22
C GLU A 193 -24.63 -26.21 9.12
N GLY A 194 -25.83 -25.61 8.99
CA GLY A 194 -26.99 -25.92 9.81
C GLY A 194 -26.88 -25.45 11.26
N LYS A 195 -25.93 -24.55 11.56
CA LYS A 195 -25.74 -23.98 12.90
C LYS A 195 -26.78 -22.92 13.23
N MET A 196 -27.42 -22.32 12.22
CA MET A 196 -28.51 -21.36 12.39
C MET A 196 -29.45 -21.34 11.18
N SER A 197 -30.68 -20.87 11.37
CA SER A 197 -31.63 -20.63 10.27
C SER A 197 -31.39 -19.26 9.64
N LYS A 198 -31.75 -19.08 8.37
CA LYS A 198 -31.68 -17.77 7.69
C LYS A 198 -32.62 -16.71 8.31
N GLU A 199 -33.63 -17.13 9.08
CA GLU A 199 -34.53 -16.27 9.86
C GLU A 199 -34.09 -16.08 11.32
N ASP A 200 -32.93 -16.63 11.74
CA ASP A 200 -32.48 -16.56 13.12
C ASP A 200 -32.31 -15.10 13.58
N LYS A 201 -32.90 -14.77 14.74
CA LYS A 201 -32.88 -13.43 15.35
C LYS A 201 -31.47 -12.95 15.70
N LYS A 202 -30.50 -13.86 15.86
CA LYS A 202 -29.09 -13.57 16.12
C LYS A 202 -28.34 -13.01 14.91
N ILE A 203 -28.88 -13.17 13.70
CA ILE A 203 -28.34 -12.52 12.50
C ILE A 203 -28.72 -11.03 12.56
N PRO A 204 -27.80 -10.08 12.30
CA PRO A 204 -28.16 -8.67 12.20
C PRO A 204 -29.27 -8.45 11.18
N GLN A 205 -30.20 -7.55 11.49
CA GLN A 205 -31.39 -7.31 10.65
C GLN A 205 -31.00 -6.94 9.22
N GLU A 206 -29.99 -6.08 9.05
CA GLU A 206 -29.47 -5.67 7.75
C GLU A 206 -28.96 -6.84 6.91
N ILE A 207 -28.29 -7.82 7.54
CA ILE A 207 -27.83 -9.03 6.88
C ILE A 207 -29.01 -9.93 6.49
N ARG A 208 -30.01 -10.08 7.37
CA ARG A 208 -31.24 -10.84 7.02
C ARG A 208 -31.96 -10.23 5.82
N ASP A 209 -32.13 -8.91 5.81
CA ASP A 209 -32.80 -8.20 4.72
C ASP A 209 -32.03 -8.32 3.41
N ARG A 210 -30.69 -8.21 3.49
CA ARG A 210 -29.81 -8.45 2.34
C ARG A 210 -29.96 -9.87 1.80
N LEU A 211 -29.87 -10.88 2.66
CA LEU A 211 -29.99 -12.28 2.24
C LEU A 211 -31.37 -12.59 1.66
N ALA A 212 -32.45 -12.09 2.27
CA ALA A 212 -33.80 -12.25 1.75
C ALA A 212 -33.94 -11.66 0.35
N LYS A 213 -33.42 -10.44 0.13
CA LYS A 213 -33.39 -9.80 -1.20
C LYS A 213 -32.59 -10.62 -2.20
N ILE A 214 -31.41 -11.10 -1.82
CA ILE A 214 -30.55 -11.94 -2.67
C ILE A 214 -31.27 -13.22 -3.09
N LEU A 215 -31.89 -13.93 -2.14
CA LEU A 215 -32.62 -15.16 -2.43
C LEU A 215 -33.80 -14.91 -3.37
N GLN A 216 -34.51 -13.80 -3.21
CA GLN A 216 -35.58 -13.39 -4.13
C GLN A 216 -35.04 -13.17 -5.55
N GLN A 217 -33.92 -12.45 -5.70
CA GLN A 217 -33.31 -12.18 -7.00
C GLN A 217 -32.83 -13.47 -7.69
N ILE A 218 -32.19 -14.37 -6.94
CA ILE A 218 -31.73 -15.66 -7.45
C ILE A 218 -32.90 -16.54 -7.89
N ALA A 219 -34.03 -16.48 -7.18
CA ALA A 219 -35.23 -17.22 -7.57
C ALA A 219 -35.86 -16.71 -8.88
N ILE A 220 -35.68 -15.43 -9.21
CA ILE A 220 -36.19 -14.81 -10.44
C ILE A 220 -35.33 -15.20 -11.64
N ASP A 221 -34.01 -15.09 -11.54
CA ASP A 221 -33.08 -15.40 -12.63
C ASP A 221 -31.74 -15.98 -12.11
N PRO A 222 -31.67 -17.29 -11.86
CA PRO A 222 -30.45 -17.93 -11.36
C PRO A 222 -29.31 -17.92 -12.38
N ALA A 223 -29.63 -17.87 -13.68
CA ALA A 223 -28.64 -17.88 -14.75
C ALA A 223 -27.83 -16.57 -14.79
N LYS A 224 -28.47 -15.43 -14.50
CA LYS A 224 -27.82 -14.12 -14.36
C LYS A 224 -26.63 -14.15 -13.39
N TYR A 225 -26.74 -14.93 -12.31
CA TYR A 225 -25.74 -15.00 -11.26
C TYR A 225 -24.73 -16.15 -11.43
N LYS A 226 -24.79 -16.90 -12.55
CA LYS A 226 -23.88 -18.03 -12.84
C LYS A 226 -23.79 -19.03 -11.67
N LEU A 227 -24.92 -19.34 -11.04
CA LEU A 227 -25.00 -20.34 -10.00
C LEU A 227 -25.19 -21.71 -10.66
N VAL A 228 -24.26 -22.64 -10.40
CA VAL A 228 -24.28 -23.99 -10.99
C VAL A 228 -24.52 -25.01 -9.89
N PRO A 229 -25.59 -25.83 -9.96
CA PRO A 229 -25.82 -26.94 -9.04
C PRO A 229 -24.66 -27.95 -9.11
N GLU A 230 -24.21 -28.45 -7.96
CA GLU A 230 -23.28 -29.60 -7.92
C GLU A 230 -24.05 -30.92 -8.08
N SER A 231 -25.32 -30.93 -7.68
CA SER A 231 -26.23 -32.06 -7.83
C SER A 231 -26.61 -32.36 -9.29
N LYS A 232 -26.75 -33.66 -9.61
CA LYS A 232 -27.25 -34.14 -10.91
C LYS A 232 -28.72 -33.79 -11.18
N GLU A 233 -29.44 -33.35 -10.15
CA GLU A 233 -30.87 -33.01 -10.19
C GLU A 233 -31.11 -31.60 -10.75
N GLY A 234 -30.06 -30.81 -10.98
CA GLY A 234 -30.15 -29.50 -11.61
C GLY A 234 -30.75 -28.40 -10.74
N LYS A 235 -30.92 -28.64 -9.42
CA LYS A 235 -31.37 -27.65 -8.44
C LYS A 235 -30.34 -27.50 -7.32
N LEU A 236 -30.06 -26.26 -6.94
CA LEU A 236 -29.23 -25.94 -5.78
C LEU A 236 -30.03 -26.20 -4.51
N THR A 237 -29.51 -27.07 -3.65
CA THR A 237 -29.98 -27.19 -2.28
C THR A 237 -29.64 -25.91 -1.51
N GLU A 238 -30.35 -25.67 -0.40
CA GLU A 238 -30.07 -24.52 0.47
C GLU A 238 -28.62 -24.52 0.97
N LYS A 239 -28.13 -25.69 1.36
CA LYS A 239 -26.73 -25.87 1.79
C LYS A 239 -25.74 -25.50 0.68
N GLU A 240 -25.93 -25.99 -0.55
CA GLU A 240 -25.04 -25.66 -1.68
C GLU A 240 -25.09 -24.16 -2.00
N LEU A 241 -26.28 -23.57 -2.00
CA LEU A 241 -26.48 -22.15 -2.27
C LEU A 241 -25.74 -21.27 -1.27
N PHE A 242 -25.96 -21.49 0.03
CA PHE A 242 -25.29 -20.70 1.07
C PHE A 242 -23.80 -21.00 1.18
N THR A 243 -23.36 -22.23 0.90
CA THR A 243 -21.92 -22.54 0.78
C THR A 243 -21.28 -21.69 -0.33
N GLU A 244 -21.93 -21.62 -1.48
CA GLU A 244 -21.44 -20.87 -2.61
C GLU A 244 -21.47 -19.36 -2.37
N LEU A 245 -22.57 -18.82 -1.83
CA LEU A 245 -22.66 -17.41 -1.46
C LEU A 245 -21.58 -17.04 -0.43
N GLY A 246 -21.36 -17.89 0.58
CA GLY A 246 -20.29 -17.71 1.56
C GLY A 246 -18.91 -17.59 0.92
N HIS A 247 -18.56 -18.52 0.02
CA HIS A 247 -17.31 -18.44 -0.74
C HIS A 247 -17.19 -17.18 -1.60
N ARG A 248 -18.26 -16.77 -2.28
CA ARG A 248 -18.19 -15.58 -3.14
C ARG A 248 -18.10 -14.27 -2.35
N PHE A 249 -18.85 -14.13 -1.27
CA PHE A 249 -18.76 -12.97 -0.38
C PHE A 249 -17.39 -12.90 0.29
N HIS A 250 -16.84 -14.01 0.76
CA HIS A 250 -15.49 -14.04 1.33
C HIS A 250 -14.42 -13.66 0.28
N ALA A 251 -14.55 -14.14 -0.97
CA ALA A 251 -13.62 -13.75 -2.03
C ALA A 251 -13.73 -12.27 -2.40
N MET A 252 -14.95 -11.71 -2.40
CA MET A 252 -15.16 -10.27 -2.61
C MET A 252 -14.63 -9.43 -1.44
N ALA A 253 -14.74 -9.93 -0.20
CA ALA A 253 -14.16 -9.27 0.97
C ALA A 253 -12.64 -9.13 0.81
N VAL A 254 -11.94 -10.22 0.51
CA VAL A 254 -10.49 -10.22 0.26
C VAL A 254 -10.13 -9.31 -0.92
N ALA A 255 -10.91 -9.32 -2.00
CA ALA A 255 -10.66 -8.46 -3.16
C ALA A 255 -10.77 -6.97 -2.84
N ARG A 256 -11.79 -6.57 -2.08
CA ARG A 256 -12.02 -5.17 -1.68
C ARG A 256 -10.94 -4.68 -0.73
N ASP A 257 -10.50 -5.54 0.20
CA ASP A 257 -9.43 -5.18 1.12
C ASP A 257 -8.11 -4.99 0.39
N LEU A 258 -7.76 -5.90 -0.53
CA LEU A 258 -6.59 -5.75 -1.40
C LEU A 258 -6.67 -4.50 -2.29
N PHE A 259 -7.85 -4.08 -2.73
CA PHE A 259 -8.02 -2.82 -3.45
C PHE A 259 -7.75 -1.62 -2.52
N ALA A 260 -8.29 -1.64 -1.30
CA ALA A 260 -8.07 -0.61 -0.29
C ALA A 260 -6.59 -0.52 0.14
N MET A 261 -5.87 -1.65 0.09
CA MET A 261 -4.45 -1.73 0.43
C MET A 261 -3.54 -0.91 -0.46
N HIS A 262 -4.00 -0.51 -1.65
CA HIS A 262 -3.27 0.45 -2.48
C HIS A 262 -3.08 1.77 -1.71
N PHE A 263 -4.18 2.38 -1.25
CA PHE A 263 -4.18 3.62 -0.48
C PHE A 263 -3.49 3.45 0.89
N TYR A 264 -3.61 2.26 1.51
CA TYR A 264 -2.86 1.91 2.71
C TYR A 264 -1.35 1.99 2.45
N SER A 265 -0.88 1.30 1.41
CA SER A 265 0.54 1.18 1.11
C SER A 265 1.19 2.52 0.73
N ASP A 266 0.43 3.44 0.13
CA ASP A 266 0.92 4.78 -0.16
C ASP A 266 1.45 5.51 1.08
N HIS A 267 0.96 5.23 2.29
CA HIS A 267 1.49 5.85 3.52
C HIS A 267 2.94 5.51 3.81
N PHE A 268 3.45 4.42 3.25
CA PHE A 268 4.83 3.99 3.43
C PHE A 268 5.81 4.77 2.54
N ALA A 269 5.30 5.71 1.72
CA ALA A 269 6.07 6.70 0.98
C ALA A 269 5.94 8.11 1.63
N GLY A 270 7.06 8.74 1.98
CA GLY A 270 7.09 10.03 2.69
C GLY A 270 6.30 11.16 2.00
N GLY A 271 6.42 11.26 0.68
CA GLY A 271 5.70 12.19 -0.19
C GLY A 271 4.20 11.91 -0.35
N HIS A 272 3.66 10.90 0.32
CA HIS A 272 2.23 10.61 0.36
C HIS A 272 1.58 10.96 1.71
N LEU A 273 2.38 11.40 2.70
CA LEU A 273 1.88 11.72 4.03
C LEU A 273 1.25 13.12 4.12
N SER A 274 0.73 13.47 5.29
CA SER A 274 -0.29 14.53 5.47
C SER A 274 0.12 15.95 5.04
N ARG A 275 1.41 16.22 4.83
CA ARG A 275 1.89 17.49 4.25
C ARG A 275 1.46 17.68 2.80
N MET A 276 1.22 16.58 2.08
CA MET A 276 1.10 16.56 0.62
C MET A 276 -0.34 16.65 0.12
N GLY A 277 -1.29 16.01 0.80
CA GLY A 277 -2.66 15.90 0.29
C GLY A 277 -3.32 17.26 0.03
N GLU A 278 -3.26 18.21 0.98
CA GLU A 278 -3.87 19.52 0.75
C GLU A 278 -3.09 20.35 -0.28
N MET A 279 -1.76 20.24 -0.29
CA MET A 279 -0.92 20.94 -1.27
C MET A 279 -1.21 20.46 -2.69
N ARG A 280 -1.53 19.16 -2.89
CA ARG A 280 -1.97 18.59 -4.17
C ARG A 280 -3.23 19.28 -4.71
N LYS A 281 -4.12 19.74 -3.83
CA LYS A 281 -5.34 20.47 -4.21
C LYS A 281 -5.10 21.97 -4.36
N LEU A 282 -4.41 22.58 -3.40
CA LEU A 282 -4.29 24.04 -3.29
C LEU A 282 -3.34 24.62 -4.34
N LEU A 283 -2.17 24.00 -4.56
CA LEU A 283 -1.17 24.54 -5.48
C LEU A 283 -1.65 24.59 -6.93
N PRO A 284 -2.22 23.51 -7.53
CA PRO A 284 -2.75 23.58 -8.89
C PRO A 284 -3.92 24.54 -9.00
N LYS A 285 -4.76 24.63 -7.97
CA LYS A 285 -5.90 25.57 -7.94
C LYS A 285 -5.44 27.02 -7.97
N GLU A 286 -4.40 27.39 -7.23
CA GLU A 286 -3.92 28.77 -7.14
C GLU A 286 -2.92 29.14 -8.25
N PHE A 287 -2.09 28.19 -8.71
CA PHE A 287 -0.96 28.47 -9.61
C PHE A 287 -0.97 27.64 -10.91
N GLY A 288 -2.02 26.88 -11.19
CA GLY A 288 -2.15 26.08 -12.40
C GLY A 288 -1.01 25.07 -12.57
N VAL A 289 -0.47 24.99 -13.79
CA VAL A 289 0.63 24.08 -14.15
C VAL A 289 1.87 24.29 -13.27
N LEU A 290 2.19 25.54 -12.89
CA LEU A 290 3.31 25.83 -12.00
C LEU A 290 3.08 25.21 -10.62
N GLY A 291 1.85 25.29 -10.12
CA GLY A 291 1.45 24.63 -8.88
C GLY A 291 1.62 23.11 -8.93
N SER A 292 1.21 22.48 -10.02
CA SER A 292 1.40 21.04 -10.24
C SER A 292 2.89 20.64 -10.25
N ILE A 293 3.77 21.45 -10.84
CA ILE A 293 5.21 21.19 -10.84
C ILE A 293 5.79 21.36 -9.42
N LEU A 294 5.37 22.40 -8.70
CA LEU A 294 5.85 22.69 -7.35
C LEU A 294 5.46 21.60 -6.36
N VAL A 295 4.21 21.13 -6.39
CA VAL A 295 3.79 20.03 -5.51
C VAL A 295 4.52 18.73 -5.82
N ASN A 296 4.77 18.41 -7.09
CA ASN A 296 5.58 17.26 -7.46
C ASN A 296 7.05 17.42 -7.01
N THR A 297 7.56 18.65 -6.92
CA THR A 297 8.91 18.89 -6.40
C THR A 297 8.96 18.68 -4.89
N MET A 298 7.95 19.16 -4.16
CA MET A 298 7.81 18.90 -2.72
C MET A 298 7.65 17.40 -2.42
N HIS A 299 6.82 16.70 -3.22
CA HIS A 299 6.66 15.25 -3.17
C HIS A 299 8.01 14.51 -3.25
N ASN A 300 8.82 14.86 -4.25
CA ASN A 300 10.10 14.20 -4.49
C ASN A 300 11.14 14.55 -3.41
N GLU A 301 11.09 15.77 -2.85
CA GLU A 301 11.94 16.16 -1.71
C GLU A 301 11.61 15.32 -0.47
N ASP A 302 10.33 15.24 -0.09
CA ASP A 302 9.88 14.42 1.06
C ASP A 302 10.17 12.92 0.86
N ASN A 303 10.09 12.42 -0.37
CA ASN A 303 10.47 11.03 -0.70
C ASN A 303 11.98 10.79 -0.59
N LYS A 304 12.79 11.73 -1.07
CA LYS A 304 14.25 11.59 -1.10
C LYS A 304 14.87 11.72 0.29
N ASP A 305 14.47 12.74 1.03
CA ASP A 305 15.08 13.09 2.31
C ASP A 305 14.37 12.41 3.50
N SER A 306 13.30 11.65 3.21
CA SER A 306 12.42 10.96 4.16
C SER A 306 11.71 11.88 5.15
N VAL A 307 10.71 11.35 5.86
CA VAL A 307 10.13 12.03 7.02
C VAL A 307 10.16 11.11 8.23
N ALA A 308 10.43 11.67 9.41
CA ALA A 308 10.39 10.88 10.63
C ALA A 308 8.94 10.54 10.98
N VAL A 309 8.68 9.26 11.24
CA VAL A 309 7.34 8.73 11.45
C VAL A 309 7.17 8.08 12.81
N THR A 310 5.91 7.94 13.20
CA THR A 310 5.49 7.24 14.41
C THR A 310 4.25 6.42 14.08
N ASN A 311 3.86 5.57 15.03
CA ASN A 311 2.64 4.80 14.96
C ASN A 311 1.59 5.38 15.90
N SER A 312 1.00 6.53 15.57
CA SER A 312 -0.06 7.06 16.43
C SER A 312 -1.40 6.33 16.29
N PHE A 313 -1.43 5.28 15.48
CA PHE A 313 -2.57 4.37 15.34
C PHE A 313 -2.46 3.13 16.24
N GLN A 314 -1.36 2.99 17.00
CA GLN A 314 -1.19 1.90 17.95
C GLN A 314 -2.03 2.11 19.22
N PRO A 315 -2.72 1.06 19.73
CA PRO A 315 -3.31 1.10 21.05
C PRO A 315 -2.25 1.35 22.13
N LEU A 316 -2.51 2.28 23.04
CA LEU A 316 -1.60 2.72 24.13
C LEU A 316 -1.15 1.59 25.10
N SER A 317 -1.70 0.38 25.00
CA SER A 317 -1.53 -0.71 25.97
C SER A 317 -0.49 -1.77 25.60
N ARG A 318 0.22 -1.64 24.47
CA ARG A 318 1.30 -2.57 24.13
C ARG A 318 2.64 -2.04 24.65
N GLU A 319 3.31 -2.83 25.48
CA GLU A 319 4.66 -2.55 26.02
C GLU A 319 5.78 -2.48 24.94
N GLN A 320 5.43 -2.55 23.67
CA GLN A 320 6.36 -2.51 22.54
C GLN A 320 5.80 -1.61 21.44
N ASP A 321 6.37 -0.40 21.31
CA ASP A 321 6.17 0.44 20.13
C ASP A 321 6.69 -0.33 18.91
N MET A 322 5.80 -0.65 17.97
CA MET A 322 6.21 -1.44 16.79
C MET A 322 6.89 -0.59 15.71
N ILE A 323 6.72 0.74 15.76
CA ILE A 323 7.55 1.74 15.06
C ILE A 323 8.42 2.39 16.14
N LYS A 324 9.75 2.31 16.00
CA LYS A 324 10.66 2.98 16.93
C LYS A 324 10.68 4.49 16.71
N GLU A 325 11.03 5.28 17.73
CA GLU A 325 11.10 6.74 17.66
C GLU A 325 12.02 7.30 16.56
N ASP A 326 12.98 6.51 16.07
CA ASP A 326 13.92 6.84 14.99
C ASP A 326 13.48 6.33 13.60
N SER A 327 12.26 5.81 13.46
CA SER A 327 11.78 5.27 12.18
C SER A 327 11.50 6.35 11.14
N GLN A 328 11.78 6.02 9.88
CA GLN A 328 11.60 6.91 8.73
C GLN A 328 10.64 6.29 7.71
N ALA A 329 9.74 7.10 7.14
CA ALA A 329 9.06 6.76 5.90
C ALA A 329 9.91 7.28 4.75
N TYR A 330 10.50 6.33 4.01
CA TYR A 330 11.28 6.60 2.81
C TYR A 330 10.38 6.90 1.62
N GLY A 331 10.96 7.21 0.47
CA GLY A 331 10.21 7.59 -0.73
C GLY A 331 9.64 6.46 -1.56
N ASP A 332 8.81 6.82 -2.52
CA ASP A 332 8.55 5.97 -3.68
C ASP A 332 9.85 5.57 -4.40
N GLY A 333 9.87 4.36 -4.97
CA GLY A 333 11.06 3.81 -5.63
C GLY A 333 12.15 3.30 -4.66
N THR A 334 11.94 3.39 -3.34
CA THR A 334 12.90 2.93 -2.33
C THR A 334 12.55 1.58 -1.70
N TYR A 335 11.41 0.97 -2.05
CA TYR A 335 10.93 -0.27 -1.40
C TYR A 335 11.95 -1.42 -1.48
N PHE A 336 12.72 -1.49 -2.57
CA PHE A 336 13.75 -2.51 -2.78
C PHE A 336 15.14 -2.15 -2.24
N ASN A 337 15.28 -0.98 -1.61
CA ASN A 337 16.54 -0.56 -1.01
C ASN A 337 16.70 -1.25 0.35
N HIS A 338 17.87 -1.84 0.59
CA HIS A 338 18.19 -2.53 1.85
C HIS A 338 17.99 -1.62 3.09
N GLU A 339 18.22 -0.31 2.96
CA GLU A 339 18.02 0.67 4.03
C GLU A 339 16.52 0.85 4.41
N ASN A 340 15.61 0.41 3.53
CA ASN A 340 14.16 0.51 3.68
C ASN A 340 13.49 -0.82 4.07
N ASP A 341 14.26 -1.89 4.32
CA ASP A 341 13.74 -3.23 4.63
C ASP A 341 12.81 -3.24 5.86
N ALA A 342 13.11 -2.39 6.87
CA ALA A 342 12.27 -2.29 8.07
C ALA A 342 10.87 -1.76 7.73
N ASN A 343 10.79 -0.66 6.99
CA ASN A 343 9.53 -0.05 6.54
C ASN A 343 8.76 -0.99 5.60
N ALA A 344 9.46 -1.67 4.67
CA ALA A 344 8.86 -2.68 3.79
C ALA A 344 8.27 -3.87 4.56
N ASN A 345 8.93 -4.34 5.62
CA ASN A 345 8.41 -5.39 6.49
C ASN A 345 7.17 -4.91 7.28
N MET A 346 7.17 -3.65 7.74
CA MET A 346 6.01 -3.07 8.41
C MET A 346 4.80 -2.97 7.49
N LEU A 347 5.01 -2.57 6.23
CA LEU A 347 3.95 -2.56 5.21
C LEU A 347 3.32 -3.94 5.06
N ILE A 348 4.14 -4.98 4.85
CA ILE A 348 3.63 -6.35 4.67
C ILE A 348 2.90 -6.82 5.93
N ASN A 349 3.43 -6.56 7.12
CA ASN A 349 2.77 -6.95 8.38
C ASN A 349 1.43 -6.22 8.55
N GLY A 350 1.34 -4.94 8.19
CA GLY A 350 0.09 -4.18 8.20
C GLY A 350 -0.95 -4.74 7.25
N MET A 351 -0.55 -5.05 6.02
CA MET A 351 -1.42 -5.69 5.04
C MET A 351 -1.87 -7.09 5.49
N ASP A 352 -0.97 -7.90 6.04
CA ASP A 352 -1.31 -9.23 6.61
C ASP A 352 -2.32 -9.10 7.76
N ASN A 353 -2.18 -8.08 8.64
CA ASN A 353 -3.09 -7.86 9.76
C ASN A 353 -4.45 -7.29 9.34
N SER A 354 -4.50 -6.47 8.29
CA SER A 354 -5.75 -6.01 7.70
C SER A 354 -6.59 -7.20 7.21
N LEU A 355 -6.02 -8.11 6.40
CA LEU A 355 -6.73 -9.34 6.02
C LEU A 355 -6.95 -10.30 7.20
N GLY A 356 -6.13 -10.19 8.25
CA GLY A 356 -6.34 -10.86 9.53
C GLY A 356 -7.68 -10.53 10.17
N ASP A 357 -8.20 -9.31 9.97
CA ASP A 357 -9.52 -8.91 10.46
C ASP A 357 -10.65 -9.68 9.79
N ILE A 358 -10.56 -9.89 8.47
CA ILE A 358 -11.47 -10.76 7.72
C ILE A 358 -11.40 -12.19 8.25
N ALA A 359 -10.19 -12.74 8.41
CA ALA A 359 -10.01 -14.10 8.88
C ALA A 359 -10.54 -14.32 10.30
N ARG A 360 -10.41 -13.32 11.18
CA ARG A 360 -10.99 -13.34 12.52
C ARG A 360 -12.52 -13.29 12.45
N LEU A 361 -13.10 -12.33 11.73
CA LEU A 361 -14.54 -12.20 11.56
C LEU A 361 -15.17 -13.49 11.01
N MET A 362 -14.54 -14.11 10.01
CA MET A 362 -14.99 -15.38 9.45
C MET A 362 -14.96 -16.56 10.44
N LYS A 363 -14.17 -16.47 11.52
CA LYS A 363 -14.07 -17.51 12.56
C LYS A 363 -14.94 -17.23 13.78
N THR A 364 -14.99 -15.97 14.21
CA THR A 364 -15.63 -15.58 15.49
C THR A 364 -17.00 -14.95 15.29
N GLY A 365 -17.28 -14.41 14.11
CA GLY A 365 -18.44 -13.54 13.88
C GLY A 365 -18.28 -12.12 14.44
N GLU A 366 -17.10 -11.77 14.97
CA GLU A 366 -16.84 -10.46 15.57
C GLU A 366 -16.22 -9.51 14.55
N LYS A 367 -16.97 -8.47 14.23
CA LYS A 367 -16.54 -7.39 13.35
C LYS A 367 -15.84 -6.32 14.18
N ARG A 368 -14.70 -5.83 13.70
CA ARG A 368 -13.99 -4.73 14.35
C ARG A 368 -14.50 -3.39 13.89
N GLU A 369 -14.42 -2.43 14.80
CA GLU A 369 -14.61 -1.02 14.50
C GLU A 369 -13.34 -0.43 13.89
N SER A 370 -13.49 0.70 13.18
CA SER A 370 -12.41 1.37 12.46
C SER A 370 -11.16 1.62 13.29
N VAL A 371 -11.32 2.03 14.54
CA VAL A 371 -10.21 2.30 15.48
C VAL A 371 -9.43 1.06 15.88
N GLU A 372 -9.96 -0.14 15.64
CA GLU A 372 -9.31 -1.40 16.00
C GLU A 372 -8.80 -2.20 14.79
N TYR A 373 -8.88 -1.63 13.59
CA TYR A 373 -8.41 -2.32 12.38
C TYR A 373 -6.94 -2.71 12.51
N GLY A 374 -6.64 -3.99 12.28
CA GLY A 374 -5.32 -4.57 12.49
C GLY A 374 -4.23 -3.94 11.62
N GLY A 375 -4.58 -3.46 10.43
CA GLY A 375 -3.63 -2.76 9.57
C GLY A 375 -3.19 -1.40 10.10
N LEU A 376 -4.08 -0.68 10.82
CA LEU A 376 -3.77 0.66 11.36
C LEU A 376 -2.61 0.62 12.32
N GLU A 377 -2.50 -0.45 13.09
CA GLU A 377 -1.43 -0.69 14.04
C GLU A 377 -0.02 -0.70 13.40
N PHE A 378 0.11 -0.72 12.08
CA PHE A 378 1.40 -0.63 11.37
C PHE A 378 1.53 0.64 10.52
N LEU A 379 0.47 1.43 10.40
CA LEU A 379 0.41 2.54 9.47
C LEU A 379 1.31 3.69 9.95
N PRO A 380 2.27 4.15 9.15
CA PRO A 380 3.12 5.27 9.53
C PRO A 380 2.38 6.60 9.40
N GLN A 381 2.72 7.54 10.27
CA GLN A 381 2.35 8.94 10.15
C GLN A 381 3.49 9.85 10.57
N ILE A 382 3.47 11.11 10.12
CA ILE A 382 4.49 12.10 10.49
C ILE A 382 4.53 12.27 12.02
N ASN A 383 5.71 12.12 12.59
CA ASN A 383 5.94 12.30 14.01
C ASN A 383 6.29 13.75 14.33
N TYR A 384 5.28 14.58 14.60
CA TYR A 384 5.50 15.99 14.96
C TYR A 384 6.11 16.19 16.37
N LYS A 385 6.35 15.11 17.14
CA LYS A 385 7.01 15.18 18.46
C LYS A 385 8.54 15.06 18.38
N VAL A 386 9.08 14.78 17.20
CA VAL A 386 10.53 14.73 16.94
C VAL A 386 10.93 15.75 15.88
N SER A 387 12.23 15.91 15.67
CA SER A 387 12.74 16.80 14.62
C SER A 387 12.28 16.34 13.23
N GLN A 388 11.92 17.29 12.39
CA GLN A 388 11.40 17.06 11.04
C GLN A 388 12.18 17.88 10.01
N PRO A 389 12.40 17.36 8.79
CA PRO A 389 12.94 18.19 7.72
C PRO A 389 11.99 19.35 7.43
N GLN A 390 12.57 20.53 7.20
CA GLN A 390 11.87 21.74 6.85
C GLN A 390 11.16 21.56 5.50
N PRO A 391 9.82 21.63 5.42
CA PRO A 391 9.09 21.40 4.17
C PRO A 391 9.41 22.48 3.12
N LEU A 392 9.29 22.13 1.83
CA LEU A 392 9.48 23.10 0.74
C LEU A 392 8.36 24.15 0.72
N LEU A 393 7.12 23.71 0.93
CA LEU A 393 5.90 24.52 0.86
C LEU A 393 5.06 24.30 2.12
N ILE A 394 4.49 25.37 2.65
CA ILE A 394 3.55 25.33 3.77
C ILE A 394 2.41 26.31 3.54
N GLN A 395 1.23 25.99 4.05
CA GLN A 395 0.13 26.93 4.13
C GLN A 395 0.07 27.50 5.54
N ASP A 396 -0.01 28.83 5.64
CA ASP A 396 -0.27 29.49 6.92
C ASP A 396 -1.75 29.25 7.31
N PRO A 397 -2.03 28.71 8.50
CA PRO A 397 -3.39 28.39 8.91
C PRO A 397 -4.26 29.64 9.14
N ASN A 398 -3.68 30.83 9.34
CA ASN A 398 -4.37 32.07 9.65
C ASN A 398 -4.79 32.83 8.39
N ASP A 399 -3.85 33.10 7.47
CA ASP A 399 -4.13 33.87 6.25
C ASP A 399 -4.50 33.00 5.04
N LYS A 400 -4.35 31.67 5.18
CA LYS A 400 -4.59 30.64 4.16
C LYS A 400 -3.71 30.74 2.92
N LYS A 401 -2.68 31.56 2.94
CA LYS A 401 -1.72 31.70 1.83
C LYS A 401 -0.65 30.63 1.88
N ILE A 402 -0.09 30.35 0.71
CA ILE A 402 1.01 29.39 0.55
C ILE A 402 2.34 30.13 0.61
N TYR A 403 3.28 29.55 1.34
CA TYR A 403 4.63 30.04 1.55
C TYR A 403 5.63 28.97 1.11
N PHE A 404 6.80 29.38 0.62
CA PHE A 404 7.89 28.48 0.26
C PHE A 404 9.19 28.84 0.99
N ARG A 405 10.04 27.84 1.24
CA ARG A 405 11.34 28.00 1.89
C ARG A 405 12.23 28.93 1.06
N SER A 406 12.69 30.04 1.64
CA SER A 406 13.50 31.04 0.91
C SER A 406 14.84 30.48 0.46
N ASP A 407 15.46 29.65 1.30
CA ASP A 407 16.66 28.89 0.96
C ASP A 407 16.26 27.49 0.49
N VAL A 408 16.04 27.36 -0.81
CA VAL A 408 15.62 26.07 -1.39
C VAL A 408 16.70 24.99 -1.33
N LYS A 409 17.97 25.37 -1.12
CA LYS A 409 19.11 24.45 -1.19
C LYS A 409 19.37 23.74 0.14
N HIS A 410 19.12 24.40 1.27
CA HIS A 410 19.43 23.84 2.59
C HIS A 410 18.14 23.49 3.32
N ILE A 411 17.95 22.20 3.62
CA ILE A 411 16.84 21.69 4.43
C ILE A 411 17.31 21.68 5.88
N LYS A 412 16.69 22.48 6.74
CA LYS A 412 16.96 22.43 8.18
C LYS A 412 16.17 21.31 8.84
N MET A 413 16.76 20.65 9.82
CA MET A 413 16.00 19.83 10.77
C MET A 413 15.37 20.74 11.82
N LEU A 414 14.04 20.86 11.78
CA LEU A 414 13.27 21.68 12.71
C LEU A 414 12.88 20.85 13.92
N SER A 415 13.17 21.33 15.13
CA SER A 415 12.59 20.75 16.35
C SER A 415 11.06 20.91 16.38
N PRO A 416 10.32 20.16 17.23
CA PRO A 416 8.85 20.28 17.32
C PRO A 416 8.34 21.70 17.53
N ASN A 417 9.01 22.48 18.39
CA ASN A 417 8.67 23.87 18.65
C ASN A 417 8.95 24.76 17.44
N GLU A 418 10.12 24.61 16.80
CA GLU A 418 10.44 25.37 15.59
C GLU A 418 9.50 25.04 14.44
N TYR A 419 9.12 23.77 14.26
CA TYR A 419 8.15 23.35 13.26
C TYR A 419 6.79 24.00 13.49
N THR A 420 6.33 24.01 14.74
CA THR A 420 5.07 24.64 15.14
C THR A 420 5.07 26.14 14.87
N GLU A 421 6.11 26.86 15.31
CA GLU A 421 6.22 28.31 15.11
C GLU A 421 6.39 28.67 13.63
N THR A 422 7.15 27.86 12.88
CA THR A 422 7.30 28.00 11.43
C THR A 422 5.97 27.85 10.70
N THR A 423 5.15 26.88 11.10
CA THR A 423 3.83 26.64 10.48
C THR A 423 2.85 27.78 10.81
N LYS A 424 2.92 28.33 12.02
CA LYS A 424 2.04 29.45 12.45
C LYS A 424 2.43 30.80 11.84
N ASN A 425 3.72 31.05 11.64
CA ASN A 425 4.24 32.32 11.15
C ASN A 425 5.38 32.12 10.12
N PRO A 426 5.10 31.54 8.93
CA PRO A 426 6.12 31.19 7.93
C PRO A 426 7.11 32.31 7.62
N SER A 427 6.62 33.54 7.48
CA SER A 427 7.42 34.70 7.09
C SER A 427 8.51 35.07 8.08
N LEU A 428 8.34 34.76 9.38
CA LEU A 428 9.34 35.01 10.42
C LEU A 428 10.39 33.90 10.49
N HIS A 429 10.12 32.76 9.85
CA HIS A 429 10.94 31.53 9.94
C HIS A 429 11.55 31.15 8.59
N GLY A 430 11.90 32.14 7.77
CA GLY A 430 12.66 31.94 6.54
C GLY A 430 11.83 31.50 5.34
N TYR A 431 10.50 31.66 5.38
CA TYR A 431 9.65 31.46 4.21
C TYR A 431 9.22 32.78 3.57
N GLN A 432 8.84 32.70 2.30
CA GLN A 432 8.27 33.80 1.54
C GLN A 432 6.91 33.40 0.99
N GLU A 433 5.95 34.35 1.01
CA GLU A 433 4.66 34.16 0.34
C GLU A 433 4.89 33.82 -1.13
N LEU A 434 4.24 32.74 -1.59
CA LEU A 434 4.25 32.27 -2.96
C LEU A 434 3.25 33.09 -3.78
N THR A 435 3.76 33.97 -4.63
CA THR A 435 2.96 34.72 -5.60
C THR A 435 3.14 34.12 -7.00
N PRO A 436 2.27 34.39 -7.99
CA PRO A 436 2.42 33.83 -9.35
C PRO A 436 3.82 34.06 -9.95
N THR A 437 4.37 35.26 -9.77
CA THR A 437 5.73 35.61 -10.21
C THR A 437 6.80 34.78 -9.48
N LYS A 438 6.65 34.60 -8.17
CA LYS A 438 7.60 33.80 -7.38
C LYS A 438 7.47 32.30 -7.69
N ALA A 439 6.27 31.79 -7.94
CA ALA A 439 6.05 30.42 -8.38
C ALA A 439 6.76 30.13 -9.70
N PHE A 440 6.66 31.04 -10.67
CA PHE A 440 7.40 30.93 -11.93
C PHE A 440 8.92 30.84 -11.70
N TRP A 441 9.49 31.77 -10.93
CA TRP A 441 10.92 31.78 -10.64
C TRP A 441 11.38 30.60 -9.80
N LEU A 442 10.54 30.12 -8.88
CA LEU A 442 10.81 28.94 -8.07
C LEU A 442 10.89 27.69 -8.94
N VAL A 443 9.93 27.49 -9.85
CA VAL A 443 9.97 26.42 -10.84
C VAL A 443 11.23 26.53 -11.69
N VAL A 444 11.53 27.70 -12.25
CA VAL A 444 12.75 27.93 -13.05
C VAL A 444 14.02 27.53 -12.29
N LYS A 445 14.15 27.91 -11.02
CA LYS A 445 15.31 27.54 -10.18
C LYS A 445 15.42 26.03 -9.99
N LEU A 446 14.32 25.38 -9.60
CA LEU A 446 14.32 23.96 -9.25
C LEU A 446 14.47 23.05 -10.48
N TRP A 447 13.90 23.45 -11.63
CA TRP A 447 13.89 22.63 -12.85
C TRP A 447 15.05 22.90 -13.82
N LEU A 448 15.44 24.16 -14.03
CA LEU A 448 16.50 24.49 -14.99
C LEU A 448 17.91 24.49 -14.38
N PHE A 449 18.00 24.58 -13.05
CA PHE A 449 19.28 24.60 -12.33
C PHE A 449 19.35 23.55 -11.21
N PRO A 450 18.99 22.27 -11.48
CA PRO A 450 18.89 21.24 -10.44
C PRO A 450 20.24 21.00 -9.75
N PHE A 451 21.37 21.11 -10.46
CA PHE A 451 22.70 20.92 -9.85
C PHE A 451 23.07 22.00 -8.82
N TYR A 452 22.50 23.20 -8.92
CA TYR A 452 22.79 24.31 -7.99
C TYR A 452 21.81 24.37 -6.82
N TYR A 453 20.57 23.91 -7.04
CA TYR A 453 19.47 23.97 -6.07
C TYR A 453 18.99 22.60 -5.62
N SER A 454 19.76 21.53 -5.87
CA SER A 454 19.49 20.21 -5.27
C SER A 454 19.52 20.37 -3.76
N PRO A 455 18.41 20.07 -3.07
CA PRO A 455 18.34 20.27 -1.63
C PRO A 455 19.25 19.26 -0.91
N GLN A 456 19.83 19.73 0.21
CA GLN A 456 20.67 18.94 1.11
C GLN A 456 20.22 19.19 2.56
N VAL A 457 20.07 18.11 3.32
CA VAL A 457 19.74 18.17 4.76
C VAL A 457 20.94 18.64 5.57
N GLU A 458 20.78 19.73 6.30
CA GLU A 458 21.76 20.20 7.28
C GLU A 458 21.57 19.46 8.61
N LEU A 459 22.37 18.41 8.79
CA LEU A 459 22.46 17.70 10.07
C LEU A 459 23.30 18.50 11.07
N SER A 460 22.84 18.64 12.31
CA SER A 460 23.67 19.22 13.37
C SER A 460 24.91 18.34 13.65
N LYS A 461 26.00 18.92 14.18
CA LYS A 461 27.21 18.14 14.54
C LYS A 461 26.93 16.96 15.47
N LYS A 462 25.89 17.06 16.30
CA LYS A 462 25.46 16.01 17.25
C LYS A 462 24.71 14.88 16.55
N GLU A 463 23.88 15.20 15.55
CA GLU A 463 23.19 14.21 14.71
C GLU A 463 24.16 13.51 13.76
N GLN A 464 25.12 14.25 13.19
CA GLN A 464 26.22 13.68 12.41
C GLN A 464 27.15 12.76 13.23
N ALA A 465 27.22 12.94 14.55
CA ALA A 465 27.96 12.06 15.45
C ALA A 465 27.15 10.79 15.74
N LYS A 466 25.86 10.92 16.08
CA LYS A 466 24.96 9.78 16.27
C LYS A 466 24.88 8.86 15.05
N ILE A 467 24.76 9.41 13.84
CA ILE A 467 24.72 8.62 12.60
C ILE A 467 26.03 7.85 12.40
N ARG A 468 27.17 8.50 12.65
CA ARG A 468 28.49 7.85 12.58
C ARG A 468 28.65 6.72 13.61
N ASP A 469 28.13 6.91 14.82
CA ASP A 469 28.18 5.89 15.87
C ASP A 469 27.33 4.67 15.49
N VAL A 470 26.12 4.88 14.96
CA VAL A 470 25.22 3.79 14.48
C VAL A 470 25.80 3.08 13.25
N GLU A 471 26.40 3.79 12.31
CA GLU A 471 27.08 3.20 11.14
C GLU A 471 28.27 2.33 11.57
N GLN A 472 29.04 2.77 12.58
CA GLN A 472 30.14 1.98 13.14
C GLN A 472 29.65 0.73 13.89
N GLU A 473 28.53 0.82 14.63
CA GLU A 473 27.92 -0.33 15.28
C GLU A 473 27.43 -1.36 14.23
N ASN A 474 26.73 -0.92 13.19
CA ASN A 474 26.24 -1.80 12.11
C ASN A 474 27.38 -2.45 11.31
N GLU A 475 28.48 -1.73 11.05
CA GLU A 475 29.68 -2.32 10.45
C GLU A 475 30.34 -3.36 11.35
N SER A 476 30.27 -3.18 12.67
CA SER A 476 30.85 -4.10 13.65
C SER A 476 30.02 -5.39 13.81
N GLU A 477 28.68 -5.30 13.78
CA GLU A 477 27.78 -6.45 13.79
C GLU A 477 27.89 -7.28 12.50
N ASN A 478 28.04 -6.64 11.33
CA ASN A 478 28.30 -7.32 10.06
C ASN A 478 29.65 -8.04 10.05
N ARG A 479 30.69 -7.48 10.67
CA ARG A 479 32.00 -8.16 10.81
C ARG A 479 31.93 -9.34 11.79
N GLN A 480 31.09 -9.30 12.82
CA GLN A 480 30.94 -10.40 13.77
C GLN A 480 30.13 -11.57 13.18
N THR A 481 29.11 -11.28 12.36
CA THR A 481 28.29 -12.31 11.68
C THR A 481 29.08 -13.06 10.59
N ASP A 482 29.96 -12.38 9.85
CA ASP A 482 30.87 -13.03 8.89
C ASP A 482 31.90 -13.95 9.57
N VAL A 483 32.36 -13.59 10.78
CA VAL A 483 33.29 -14.43 11.56
C VAL A 483 32.58 -15.64 12.16
N GLN A 484 31.32 -15.51 12.59
CA GLN A 484 30.54 -16.63 13.14
C GLN A 484 30.04 -17.62 12.07
N GLN A 485 29.73 -17.19 10.85
CA GLN A 485 29.38 -18.11 9.76
C GLN A 485 30.55 -18.98 9.27
N SER A 486 31.80 -18.58 9.54
CA SER A 486 32.99 -19.39 9.18
C SER A 486 33.28 -20.55 10.15
N LYS A 487 32.57 -20.65 11.29
CA LYS A 487 32.87 -21.63 12.35
C LYS A 487 31.63 -22.31 12.92
N LEU A 488 30.87 -23.08 12.13
CA LEU A 488 29.90 -24.03 12.69
C LEU A 488 29.74 -25.25 11.77
N SER A 489 30.33 -26.38 12.17
CA SER A 489 29.95 -27.72 11.69
C SER A 489 28.62 -28.17 12.30
N PRO A 490 27.85 -29.06 11.65
CA PRO A 490 26.48 -29.34 12.03
C PRO A 490 26.40 -30.41 13.12
N ASN A 491 25.57 -30.19 14.14
CA ASN A 491 24.98 -31.26 14.93
C ASN A 491 23.63 -30.82 15.55
N PRO A 492 22.76 -31.77 15.95
CA PRO A 492 21.36 -31.76 15.58
C PRO A 492 20.40 -31.22 16.64
N ILE A 493 19.20 -30.92 16.14
CA ILE A 493 18.02 -30.35 16.79
C ILE A 493 17.43 -31.27 17.89
N PRO A 494 17.03 -30.73 19.05
CA PRO A 494 16.00 -31.33 19.89
C PRO A 494 14.61 -30.74 19.62
N GLN A 495 13.61 -31.62 19.63
CA GLN A 495 12.20 -31.33 19.45
C GLN A 495 11.51 -30.77 20.71
N SER A 496 10.36 -30.13 20.42
CA SER A 496 9.14 -29.98 21.23
C SER A 496 9.02 -28.73 22.11
N GLU A 497 8.02 -27.89 21.80
CA GLU A 497 6.90 -27.64 22.72
C GLU A 497 5.70 -26.91 22.07
N SER A 498 4.52 -27.42 22.47
CA SER A 498 3.16 -26.88 22.62
C SER A 498 2.43 -26.06 21.53
N HIS A 499 1.25 -26.60 21.19
CA HIS A 499 0.14 -26.00 20.46
C HIS A 499 -0.61 -24.98 21.32
N LEU A 500 -0.47 -23.67 21.02
CA LEU A 500 -1.48 -22.60 21.19
C LEU A 500 -0.81 -21.24 20.94
N SER A 501 -0.73 -20.83 19.67
CA SER A 501 -0.53 -19.45 19.19
C SER A 501 -0.10 -19.51 17.72
N MET A 502 -1.08 -19.57 16.82
CA MET A 502 -0.86 -19.34 15.39
C MET A 502 -1.88 -18.35 14.86
N MET A 503 -1.84 -17.13 15.41
CA MET A 503 -2.24 -15.92 14.71
C MET A 503 -1.12 -14.89 14.91
N GLY A 504 -0.57 -14.38 13.82
CA GLY A 504 0.39 -13.26 13.84
C GLY A 504 1.83 -13.58 14.28
N LYS A 505 2.46 -14.66 13.80
CA LYS A 505 3.92 -14.77 13.93
C LYS A 505 4.59 -13.70 13.05
N TRP A 506 5.29 -12.77 13.70
CA TRP A 506 6.18 -11.80 13.08
C TRP A 506 7.06 -12.43 11.99
N ARG A 507 7.12 -11.80 10.82
CA ARG A 507 8.19 -12.09 9.86
C ARG A 507 9.46 -11.41 10.36
N LYS A 508 10.42 -12.21 10.81
CA LYS A 508 11.83 -11.81 10.84
C LYS A 508 12.46 -12.41 9.59
N THR A 509 12.81 -11.59 8.60
CA THR A 509 13.58 -12.08 7.46
C THR A 509 14.99 -12.42 7.94
N THR A 510 15.43 -13.65 7.68
CA THR A 510 16.86 -13.97 7.64
C THR A 510 17.40 -13.41 6.33
N THR A 511 18.29 -12.43 6.43
CA THR A 511 19.10 -11.90 5.32
C THR A 511 19.90 -13.02 4.67
N SER A 512 19.33 -13.64 3.64
CA SER A 512 20.11 -14.38 2.66
C SER A 512 19.31 -14.47 1.37
N HIS A 513 19.90 -13.88 0.32
CA HIS A 513 19.82 -14.20 -1.11
C HIS A 513 19.80 -12.89 -1.92
N SER A 514 20.95 -12.20 -1.95
CA SER A 514 21.22 -11.23 -3.02
C SER A 514 21.71 -11.99 -4.25
N ILE A 515 21.03 -11.80 -5.38
CA ILE A 515 21.60 -12.11 -6.69
C ILE A 515 22.61 -10.99 -6.99
N ALA A 516 23.82 -11.41 -7.31
CA ALA A 516 25.04 -10.61 -7.35
C ALA A 516 24.96 -9.35 -8.22
N LYS A 517 25.58 -8.28 -7.69
CA LYS A 517 25.97 -7.06 -8.38
C LYS A 517 26.93 -7.40 -9.53
N GLN A 518 26.61 -6.96 -10.75
CA GLN A 518 27.63 -6.47 -11.68
C GLN A 518 27.28 -5.03 -12.03
N SER A 519 27.78 -4.11 -11.21
CA SER A 519 27.80 -2.69 -11.53
C SER A 519 29.13 -2.35 -12.20
N PHE A 520 29.03 -1.82 -13.40
CA PHE A 520 30.07 -1.13 -14.14
C PHE A 520 30.62 0.00 -13.27
N LEU A 521 31.78 -0.17 -12.63
CA LEU A 521 32.73 0.86 -12.19
C LEU A 521 33.87 0.17 -11.41
N ALA A 522 34.68 -0.62 -12.11
CA ALA A 522 36.00 -1.03 -11.62
C ALA A 522 37.01 -0.74 -12.73
N GLY A 523 37.87 0.24 -12.50
CA GLY A 523 38.99 0.59 -13.37
C GLY A 523 40.04 -0.53 -13.46
N PRO A 524 40.96 -0.47 -14.43
CA PRO A 524 41.69 -1.63 -14.93
C PRO A 524 42.78 -2.05 -13.93
N GLN A 525 42.72 -3.29 -13.46
CA GLN A 525 43.88 -3.93 -12.84
C GLN A 525 44.81 -4.46 -13.93
N LYS A 526 46.05 -3.94 -13.89
CA LYS A 526 47.19 -4.39 -14.68
C LYS A 526 47.45 -5.88 -14.44
N GLY A 527 47.66 -6.61 -15.54
CA GLY A 527 47.99 -8.03 -15.50
C GLY A 527 49.41 -8.33 -15.06
N ASN A 528 49.63 -9.61 -14.76
CA ASN A 528 50.82 -10.34 -15.16
C ASN A 528 50.46 -11.83 -15.44
N PRO A 529 51.25 -12.53 -16.27
CA PRO A 529 50.84 -13.72 -17.04
C PRO A 529 51.29 -15.05 -16.40
N GLU A 530 50.96 -16.15 -17.10
CA GLU A 530 51.28 -17.57 -16.85
C GLU A 530 50.24 -18.24 -15.92
N GLU A 531 49.47 -19.25 -16.32
CA GLU A 531 49.86 -20.48 -17.03
C GLU A 531 48.90 -20.87 -18.19
N THR A 532 49.50 -21.23 -19.31
CA THR A 532 48.95 -22.09 -20.37
C THR A 532 48.93 -23.55 -19.92
N ILE A 533 47.83 -24.30 -20.14
CA ILE A 533 47.78 -25.57 -20.91
C ILE A 533 46.38 -25.74 -21.55
N SER A 534 46.39 -26.29 -22.76
CA SER A 534 45.39 -26.40 -23.84
C SER A 534 44.27 -27.46 -23.65
N PRO A 535 43.31 -27.56 -24.62
CA PRO A 535 41.93 -27.98 -24.41
C PRO A 535 41.65 -29.42 -24.90
N GLU A 536 40.48 -29.97 -24.55
CA GLU A 536 39.84 -31.01 -25.34
C GLU A 536 38.31 -31.05 -25.18
N ASN A 537 37.63 -31.05 -26.34
CA ASN A 537 36.34 -31.67 -26.65
C ASN A 537 35.06 -31.10 -25.97
N GLY A 538 33.98 -30.75 -26.67
CA GLY A 538 33.59 -30.89 -28.06
C GLY A 538 32.16 -30.34 -28.19
N ALA A 539 31.90 -29.67 -29.32
CA ALA A 539 30.61 -29.14 -29.70
C ALA A 539 29.58 -30.23 -29.97
N VAL A 540 28.29 -29.98 -29.68
CA VAL A 540 27.18 -30.28 -30.62
C VAL A 540 26.04 -29.27 -30.42
N TYR A 541 25.78 -28.50 -31.48
CA TYR A 541 24.53 -27.80 -31.79
C TYR A 541 23.60 -28.76 -32.55
N SER A 542 22.28 -28.74 -32.26
CA SER A 542 21.19 -28.82 -33.26
C SER A 542 19.85 -28.63 -32.49
N GLN A 543 19.16 -27.49 -32.53
CA GLN A 543 18.29 -26.98 -33.59
C GLN A 543 17.20 -27.94 -34.13
N ILE A 544 15.95 -27.49 -33.96
CA ILE A 544 14.84 -27.40 -34.93
C ILE A 544 13.69 -28.45 -34.90
N ASN A 545 12.48 -27.88 -34.79
CA ASN A 545 11.13 -28.29 -35.19
C ASN A 545 10.50 -29.58 -34.62
N HIS A 546 9.55 -29.42 -33.69
CA HIS A 546 8.12 -29.37 -33.98
C HIS A 546 7.31 -28.83 -32.80
#